data_AF-A0AAV2T2S5-F1
#
_entry.id   AF-A0AAV2T2S5-F1
#
_cell.length_a   1.000
_cell.length_b   1.000
_cell.length_c   1.000
_cell.angle_alpha   90.00
_cell.angle_beta   90.00
_cell.angle_gamma   90.00
#
_symmetry.space_group_name_H-M   'P 1'
#
loop_
_entity.id
_entity.type
_entity.pdbx_description
1 polymer ?
#
loop_
_entity_poly.entity_id
_entity_poly.type
_entity_poly.pdbx_seq_one_letter_code
_entity_poly.pdbx_strand_id
1 'polypeptide(L)'
;MPPKKKEGKKKRKSKNTTVIHGVSTADMTKEEIEAYVVLLRDELDRERQERNLAAIEKDKIMTFWELSKKQLEDARALLSKKEREIEDADERHQLEMKVYRQKLKHLMFEQNSREAEAKKEALQELSNARDDARSDIRAIRNENYILKSKLRQQQVQSEEAVKMLKRQHELDMAHIRQEFSRQTEEIEDRAAKQMGMLREQMDTQRRVEVHMTEEHKNNHIQDLEANHERAFANMKAYYNDITLGNVSVIKTLRENIDELRSQLARIQQLLESCQGELNFKTEELTKIDKENLHLRQVAKLYESEKSAHQLTKHNAKKTQQQLQKTETNLDIMTARFDGELLRKKNSLIDELQYEVMRMGKAYNELWSTCQRKLVDEMNSPVNLGIMPVQVNLNLVSPFNPATAIGTEMRREKDKSLTENVLGEPKNNGLKMGHGPAGLASVAPF
;
A
#
# COMPACT_ATOMS: atom_id res chain seq x y z
N MET A 1 49.23 -167.38 -122.28
CA MET A 1 49.49 -168.83 -122.48
C MET A 1 49.50 -169.13 -123.98
N PRO A 2 50.24 -170.14 -124.47
CA PRO A 2 50.13 -170.67 -125.84
C PRO A 2 48.96 -171.68 -125.94
N PRO A 3 48.57 -172.16 -127.14
CA PRO A 3 49.22 -173.36 -127.69
C PRO A 3 49.46 -173.34 -129.23
N LYS A 4 50.13 -174.38 -129.74
CA LYS A 4 50.38 -174.65 -131.17
C LYS A 4 49.48 -175.80 -131.68
N LYS A 5 49.29 -175.89 -133.00
CA LYS A 5 49.32 -177.20 -133.71
C LYS A 5 49.86 -177.06 -135.14
N LYS A 6 50.22 -178.18 -135.77
CA LYS A 6 50.80 -178.32 -137.13
C LYS A 6 50.00 -179.36 -137.91
N GLU A 7 49.96 -179.22 -139.24
CA GLU A 7 50.11 -180.27 -140.29
C GLU A 7 49.98 -179.60 -141.66
N GLY A 8 50.38 -180.16 -142.81
CA GLY A 8 51.08 -181.42 -143.10
C GLY A 8 51.52 -181.45 -144.59
N LYS A 9 52.61 -182.15 -144.94
CA LYS A 9 53.12 -182.20 -146.33
C LYS A 9 52.37 -183.22 -147.20
N LYS A 10 52.27 -182.97 -148.51
CA LYS A 10 52.62 -183.99 -149.53
C LYS A 10 53.02 -183.39 -150.88
N LYS A 11 53.67 -184.21 -151.71
CA LYS A 11 54.41 -183.84 -152.93
C LYS A 11 54.18 -184.93 -153.97
N ARG A 12 53.86 -184.60 -155.22
CA ARG A 12 53.79 -185.57 -156.32
C ARG A 12 54.21 -184.90 -157.64
N LYS A 13 55.15 -185.51 -158.36
CA LYS A 13 55.46 -185.18 -159.77
C LYS A 13 54.61 -186.11 -160.66
N SER A 14 54.22 -185.63 -161.83
CA SER A 14 53.89 -186.46 -163.01
C SER A 14 54.54 -185.84 -164.24
N LYS A 15 54.62 -186.57 -165.35
CA LYS A 15 55.28 -186.14 -166.59
C LYS A 15 54.33 -185.44 -167.56
N ASN A 16 54.90 -184.68 -168.49
CA ASN A 16 54.22 -183.90 -169.51
C ASN A 16 53.49 -184.79 -170.54
N THR A 17 52.32 -184.33 -170.97
CA THR A 17 51.80 -184.52 -172.34
C THR A 17 51.26 -183.17 -172.78
N THR A 18 51.83 -182.57 -173.83
CA THR A 18 51.42 -181.23 -174.28
C THR A 18 50.43 -181.38 -175.43
N VAL A 19 49.14 -181.21 -175.17
CA VAL A 19 48.10 -181.11 -176.19
C VAL A 19 47.75 -179.64 -176.34
N ILE A 20 47.78 -179.11 -177.56
CA ILE A 20 47.48 -177.70 -177.84
C ILE A 20 46.23 -177.65 -178.73
N HIS A 21 45.18 -177.04 -178.19
CA HIS A 21 43.91 -176.73 -178.85
C HIS A 21 43.18 -177.84 -179.62
N GLY A 22 43.42 -179.11 -179.27
CA GLY A 22 42.64 -180.26 -179.73
C GLY A 22 43.19 -181.01 -180.95
N VAL A 23 44.32 -180.57 -181.52
CA VAL A 23 45.00 -181.27 -182.61
C VAL A 23 46.36 -181.80 -182.15
N SER A 24 46.76 -182.97 -182.65
CA SER A 24 48.07 -183.55 -182.42
C SER A 24 49.12 -182.78 -183.22
N THR A 25 50.20 -182.32 -182.58
CA THR A 25 51.29 -181.58 -183.25
C THR A 25 52.18 -182.48 -184.13
N ALA A 26 51.79 -183.73 -184.38
CA ALA A 26 52.41 -184.60 -185.37
C ALA A 26 51.82 -184.42 -186.78
N ASP A 27 50.59 -183.88 -186.88
CA ASP A 27 49.74 -184.04 -188.08
C ASP A 27 49.35 -182.72 -188.78
N MET A 28 49.80 -181.56 -188.25
CA MET A 28 49.51 -180.22 -188.81
C MET A 28 50.59 -179.75 -189.79
N THR A 29 50.19 -179.09 -190.88
CA THR A 29 51.16 -178.51 -191.82
C THR A 29 51.77 -177.21 -191.27
N LYS A 30 52.99 -176.89 -191.72
CA LYS A 30 53.77 -175.75 -191.21
C LYS A 30 53.02 -174.42 -191.28
N GLU A 31 52.27 -174.19 -192.36
CA GLU A 31 51.59 -172.92 -192.63
C GLU A 31 50.36 -172.72 -191.72
N GLU A 32 49.63 -173.81 -191.41
CA GLU A 32 48.51 -173.79 -190.45
C GLU A 32 49.00 -173.46 -189.03
N ILE A 33 50.14 -174.02 -188.63
CA ILE A 33 50.79 -173.72 -187.34
C ILE A 33 51.23 -172.24 -187.31
N GLU A 34 51.79 -171.72 -188.39
CA GLU A 34 52.23 -170.32 -188.47
C GLU A 34 51.05 -169.34 -188.40
N ALA A 35 49.94 -169.61 -189.08
CA ALA A 35 48.71 -168.81 -188.98
C ALA A 35 48.08 -168.87 -187.57
N TYR A 36 48.04 -170.05 -186.96
CA TYR A 36 47.51 -170.21 -185.60
C TYR A 36 48.38 -169.51 -184.54
N VAL A 37 49.70 -169.46 -184.75
CA VAL A 37 50.63 -168.66 -183.93
C VAL A 37 50.40 -167.16 -184.06
N VAL A 38 49.86 -166.65 -185.17
CA VAL A 38 49.45 -165.24 -185.28
C VAL A 38 48.19 -164.97 -184.45
N LEU A 39 47.14 -165.80 -184.59
CA LEU A 39 45.91 -165.65 -183.79
C LEU A 39 46.18 -165.71 -182.27
N LEU A 40 47.05 -166.63 -181.83
CA LEU A 40 47.46 -166.69 -180.42
C LEU A 40 48.31 -165.49 -179.97
N ARG A 41 48.96 -164.74 -180.87
CA ARG A 41 49.63 -163.47 -180.54
C ARG A 41 48.64 -162.33 -180.45
N ASP A 42 47.71 -162.22 -181.38
CA ASP A 42 46.68 -161.18 -181.39
C ASP A 42 45.77 -161.29 -180.15
N GLU A 43 45.36 -162.50 -179.76
CA GLU A 43 44.58 -162.73 -178.54
C GLU A 43 45.42 -162.48 -177.26
N LEU A 44 46.71 -162.83 -177.26
CA LEU A 44 47.62 -162.52 -176.15
C LEU A 44 47.85 -161.01 -176.01
N ASP A 45 47.96 -160.27 -177.12
CA ASP A 45 48.11 -158.81 -177.13
C ASP A 45 46.80 -158.10 -176.82
N ARG A 46 45.64 -158.70 -177.15
CA ARG A 46 44.33 -158.29 -176.63
C ARG A 46 44.25 -158.45 -175.12
N GLU A 47 44.54 -159.63 -174.59
CA GLU A 47 44.60 -159.87 -173.14
C GLU A 47 45.58 -158.91 -172.44
N ARG A 48 46.72 -158.59 -173.07
CA ARG A 48 47.68 -157.60 -172.55
C ARG A 48 47.08 -156.20 -172.49
N GLN A 49 46.36 -155.77 -173.52
CA GLN A 49 45.67 -154.47 -173.54
C GLN A 49 44.56 -154.41 -172.48
N GLU A 50 43.69 -155.42 -172.41
CA GLU A 50 42.60 -155.48 -171.43
C GLU A 50 43.13 -155.57 -169.99
N ARG A 51 44.19 -156.35 -169.75
CA ARG A 51 44.91 -156.40 -168.46
C ARG A 51 45.57 -155.07 -168.09
N ASN A 52 46.10 -154.32 -169.07
CA ASN A 52 46.71 -153.00 -168.85
C ASN A 52 45.63 -151.95 -168.51
N LEU A 53 44.52 -151.93 -169.26
CA LEU A 53 43.36 -151.07 -168.96
C LEU A 53 42.81 -151.37 -167.55
N ALA A 54 42.57 -152.63 -167.21
CA ALA A 54 42.10 -153.05 -165.89
C ALA A 54 43.11 -152.71 -164.76
N ALA A 55 44.41 -152.74 -165.03
CA ALA A 55 45.43 -152.29 -164.07
C ALA A 55 45.36 -150.77 -163.86
N ILE A 56 45.29 -149.98 -164.95
CA ILE A 56 45.15 -148.51 -164.90
C ILE A 56 43.84 -148.11 -164.19
N GLU A 57 42.74 -148.82 -164.43
CA GLU A 57 41.46 -148.59 -163.76
C GLU A 57 41.50 -148.97 -162.28
N LYS A 58 42.09 -150.12 -161.93
CA LYS A 58 42.35 -150.49 -160.53
C LYS A 58 43.19 -149.43 -159.82
N ASP A 59 44.26 -148.94 -160.44
CA ASP A 59 45.17 -147.99 -159.79
C ASP A 59 44.55 -146.58 -159.71
N LYS A 60 43.68 -146.19 -160.65
CA LYS A 60 42.76 -145.04 -160.49
C LYS A 60 41.80 -145.24 -159.32
N ILE A 61 41.15 -146.39 -159.20
CA ILE A 61 40.22 -146.70 -158.10
C ILE A 61 40.95 -146.71 -156.75
N MET A 62 42.16 -147.27 -156.68
CA MET A 62 43.01 -147.25 -155.49
C MET A 62 43.41 -145.82 -155.12
N THR A 63 43.89 -145.00 -156.06
CA THR A 63 44.26 -143.61 -155.76
C THR A 63 43.06 -142.73 -155.40
N PHE A 64 41.90 -142.93 -156.02
CA PHE A 64 40.64 -142.30 -155.57
C PHE A 64 40.20 -142.77 -154.19
N TRP A 65 40.34 -144.06 -153.86
CA TRP A 65 40.01 -144.61 -152.54
C TRP A 65 40.97 -144.08 -151.46
N GLU A 66 42.27 -144.06 -151.72
CA GLU A 66 43.28 -143.50 -150.81
C GLU A 66 43.07 -141.99 -150.59
N LEU A 67 42.79 -141.24 -151.65
CA LEU A 67 42.48 -139.81 -151.56
C LEU A 67 41.19 -139.55 -150.79
N SER A 68 40.11 -140.29 -151.09
CA SER A 68 38.82 -140.13 -150.40
C SER A 68 38.89 -140.57 -148.94
N LYS A 69 39.64 -141.64 -148.65
CA LYS A 69 39.95 -142.09 -147.29
C LYS A 69 40.73 -141.02 -146.54
N LYS A 70 41.79 -140.46 -147.14
CA LYS A 70 42.56 -139.39 -146.52
C LYS A 70 41.70 -138.14 -146.28
N GLN A 71 40.89 -137.72 -147.26
CA GLN A 71 39.95 -136.60 -147.10
C GLN A 71 38.96 -136.85 -145.96
N LEU A 72 38.48 -138.09 -145.78
CA LEU A 72 37.62 -138.47 -144.65
C LEU A 72 38.37 -138.47 -143.31
N GLU A 73 39.64 -138.88 -143.28
CA GLU A 73 40.49 -138.84 -142.09
C GLU A 73 40.86 -137.39 -141.71
N ASP A 74 41.24 -136.56 -142.68
CA ASP A 74 41.50 -135.12 -142.52
C ASP A 74 40.22 -134.38 -142.05
N ALA A 75 39.05 -134.69 -142.63
CA ALA A 75 37.78 -134.10 -142.23
C ALA A 75 37.34 -134.52 -140.80
N ARG A 76 37.58 -135.79 -140.42
CA ARG A 76 37.34 -136.27 -139.04
C ARG A 76 38.29 -135.61 -138.05
N ALA A 77 39.57 -135.45 -138.39
CA ALA A 77 40.54 -134.75 -137.56
C ALA A 77 40.18 -133.26 -137.39
N LEU A 78 39.72 -132.60 -138.45
CA LEU A 78 39.23 -131.22 -138.39
C LEU A 78 37.94 -131.10 -137.56
N LEU A 79 37.01 -132.04 -137.69
CA LEU A 79 35.78 -132.09 -136.89
C LEU A 79 36.10 -132.27 -135.40
N SER A 80 36.95 -133.23 -135.04
CA SER A 80 37.39 -133.44 -133.64
C SER A 80 38.16 -132.23 -133.08
N LYS A 81 38.97 -131.56 -133.91
CA LYS A 81 39.60 -130.28 -133.52
C LYS A 81 38.56 -129.17 -133.28
N LYS A 82 37.47 -129.13 -134.06
CA LYS A 82 36.39 -128.16 -133.89
C LYS A 82 35.51 -128.46 -132.68
N GLU A 83 35.26 -129.73 -132.37
CA GLU A 83 34.63 -130.15 -131.12
C GLU A 83 35.47 -129.69 -129.93
N ARG A 84 36.80 -129.92 -129.93
CA ARG A 84 37.68 -129.44 -128.85
C ARG A 84 37.78 -127.91 -128.78
N GLU A 85 37.76 -127.20 -129.91
CA GLU A 85 37.70 -125.72 -129.91
C GLU A 85 36.39 -125.18 -129.31
N ILE A 86 35.28 -125.91 -129.42
CA ILE A 86 34.00 -125.58 -128.76
C ILE A 86 34.09 -125.90 -127.25
N GLU A 87 34.60 -127.08 -126.86
CA GLU A 87 34.82 -127.44 -125.46
C GLU A 87 35.72 -126.41 -124.74
N ASP A 88 36.86 -126.04 -125.34
CA ASP A 88 37.77 -125.02 -124.83
C ASP A 88 37.11 -123.63 -124.70
N ALA A 89 36.12 -123.32 -125.55
CA ALA A 89 35.38 -122.04 -125.51
C ALA A 89 34.29 -122.05 -124.42
N ASP A 90 33.55 -123.15 -124.28
CA ASP A 90 32.55 -123.33 -123.21
C ASP A 90 33.21 -123.38 -121.83
N GLU A 91 34.37 -124.05 -121.68
CA GLU A 91 35.17 -124.04 -120.46
C GLU A 91 35.56 -122.60 -120.07
N ARG A 92 36.05 -121.79 -121.02
CA ARG A 92 36.38 -120.36 -120.80
C ARG A 92 35.15 -119.56 -120.39
N HIS A 93 34.05 -119.69 -121.12
CA HIS A 93 32.81 -118.96 -120.80
C HIS A 93 32.27 -119.33 -119.41
N GLN A 94 32.33 -120.61 -119.02
CA GLN A 94 31.97 -121.05 -117.67
C GLN A 94 32.88 -120.44 -116.59
N LEU A 95 34.19 -120.31 -116.84
CA LEU A 95 35.15 -119.67 -115.93
C LEU A 95 34.89 -118.16 -115.83
N GLU A 96 34.72 -117.46 -116.95
CA GLU A 96 34.33 -116.05 -116.98
C GLU A 96 33.04 -115.81 -116.22
N MET A 97 32.00 -116.60 -116.46
CA MET A 97 30.73 -116.50 -115.73
C MET A 97 30.87 -116.80 -114.24
N LYS A 98 31.82 -117.66 -113.80
CA LYS A 98 32.16 -117.83 -112.37
C LYS A 98 32.81 -116.55 -111.82
N VAL A 99 33.78 -115.96 -112.53
CA VAL A 99 34.46 -114.71 -112.17
C VAL A 99 33.49 -113.52 -112.10
N TYR A 100 32.61 -113.33 -113.09
CA TYR A 100 31.60 -112.26 -113.08
C TYR A 100 30.61 -112.42 -111.93
N ARG A 101 30.15 -113.65 -111.62
CA ARG A 101 29.31 -113.92 -110.45
C ARG A 101 30.04 -113.62 -109.13
N GLN A 102 31.35 -113.84 -109.03
CA GLN A 102 32.13 -113.48 -107.85
C GLN A 102 32.35 -111.96 -107.74
N LYS A 103 32.68 -111.28 -108.84
CA LYS A 103 32.77 -109.81 -108.90
C LYS A 103 31.46 -109.14 -108.47
N LEU A 104 30.32 -109.61 -108.97
CA LEU A 104 29.00 -109.09 -108.60
C LEU A 104 28.70 -109.29 -107.11
N LYS A 105 29.00 -110.47 -106.55
CA LYS A 105 28.86 -110.74 -105.10
C LYS A 105 29.74 -109.83 -104.26
N HIS A 106 30.99 -109.60 -104.67
CA HIS A 106 31.91 -108.71 -103.96
C HIS A 106 31.42 -107.25 -103.99
N LEU A 107 31.00 -106.76 -105.16
CA LEU A 107 30.47 -105.40 -105.33
C LEU A 107 29.18 -105.19 -104.52
N MET A 108 28.26 -106.16 -104.51
CA MET A 108 27.06 -106.11 -103.67
C MET A 108 27.39 -106.11 -102.17
N PHE A 109 28.36 -106.94 -101.73
CA PHE A 109 28.80 -106.95 -100.33
C PHE A 109 29.47 -105.62 -99.94
N GLU A 110 30.33 -105.09 -100.80
CA GLU A 110 31.01 -103.80 -100.58
C GLU A 110 30.02 -102.64 -100.54
N GLN A 111 29.07 -102.57 -101.47
CA GLN A 111 28.00 -101.59 -101.46
C GLN A 111 27.17 -101.68 -100.18
N ASN A 112 26.75 -102.88 -99.79
CA ASN A 112 25.97 -103.09 -98.55
C ASN A 112 26.78 -102.73 -97.29
N SER A 113 28.09 -102.97 -97.26
CA SER A 113 28.96 -102.58 -96.14
C SER A 113 29.07 -101.05 -96.05
N ARG A 114 29.39 -100.37 -97.16
CA ARG A 114 29.45 -98.90 -97.24
C ARG A 114 28.11 -98.26 -96.89
N GLU A 115 26.98 -98.84 -97.31
CA GLU A 115 25.64 -98.36 -96.98
C GLU A 115 25.31 -98.57 -95.48
N ALA A 116 25.74 -99.68 -94.88
CA ALA A 116 25.58 -99.93 -93.45
C ALA A 116 26.49 -99.02 -92.60
N GLU A 117 27.71 -98.76 -93.05
CA GLU A 117 28.67 -97.83 -92.45
C GLU A 117 28.13 -96.40 -92.49
N ALA A 118 27.74 -95.89 -93.66
CA ALA A 118 27.16 -94.55 -93.79
C ALA A 118 25.87 -94.36 -92.97
N LYS A 119 25.00 -95.39 -92.89
CA LYS A 119 23.83 -95.38 -92.00
C LYS A 119 24.21 -95.34 -90.52
N LYS A 120 25.24 -96.07 -90.11
CA LYS A 120 25.75 -96.07 -88.74
C LYS A 120 26.37 -94.71 -88.38
N GLU A 121 27.13 -94.11 -89.29
CA GLU A 121 27.74 -92.79 -89.11
C GLU A 121 26.66 -91.71 -88.97
N ALA A 122 25.69 -91.64 -89.89
CA ALA A 122 24.57 -90.69 -89.80
C ALA A 122 23.74 -90.87 -88.52
N LEU A 123 23.54 -92.11 -88.04
CA LEU A 123 22.88 -92.37 -86.75
C LEU A 123 23.73 -91.91 -85.54
N GLN A 124 25.05 -92.05 -85.62
CA GLN A 124 25.96 -91.56 -84.58
C GLN A 124 26.02 -90.04 -84.54
N GLU A 125 26.09 -89.36 -85.69
CA GLU A 125 26.02 -87.90 -85.81
C GLU A 125 24.71 -87.35 -85.23
N LEU A 126 23.57 -87.96 -85.57
CA LEU A 126 22.27 -87.60 -85.01
C LEU A 126 22.18 -87.85 -83.49
N SER A 127 22.89 -88.87 -82.96
CA SER A 127 22.97 -89.08 -81.52
C SER A 127 23.84 -88.03 -80.83
N ASN A 128 25.01 -87.71 -81.40
CA ASN A 128 25.93 -86.70 -80.88
C ASN A 128 25.23 -85.33 -80.82
N ALA A 129 24.69 -84.85 -81.95
CA ALA A 129 24.00 -83.57 -82.02
C ALA A 129 22.79 -83.48 -81.07
N ARG A 130 22.11 -84.61 -80.80
CA ARG A 130 21.03 -84.69 -79.81
C ARG A 130 21.55 -84.55 -78.38
N ASP A 131 22.68 -85.15 -78.05
CA ASP A 131 23.27 -85.11 -76.71
C ASP A 131 24.04 -83.80 -76.42
N ASP A 132 24.59 -83.17 -77.44
CA ASP A 132 25.11 -81.80 -77.41
C ASP A 132 23.98 -80.80 -77.14
N ALA A 133 22.89 -80.85 -77.92
CA ALA A 133 21.71 -79.99 -77.68
C ALA A 133 21.07 -80.23 -76.29
N ARG A 134 21.10 -81.47 -75.78
CA ARG A 134 20.73 -81.78 -74.38
C ARG A 134 21.69 -81.15 -73.37
N SER A 135 22.97 -81.01 -73.71
CA SER A 135 23.98 -80.31 -72.89
C SER A 135 23.73 -78.81 -72.84
N ASP A 136 23.50 -78.17 -73.98
CA ASP A 136 23.19 -76.74 -74.06
C ASP A 136 21.91 -76.41 -73.28
N ILE A 137 20.87 -77.23 -73.41
CA ILE A 137 19.63 -77.09 -72.62
C ILE A 137 19.90 -77.22 -71.11
N ARG A 138 20.85 -78.06 -70.67
CA ARG A 138 21.27 -78.12 -69.26
C ARG A 138 22.04 -76.87 -68.84
N ALA A 139 23.00 -76.41 -69.65
CA ALA A 139 23.81 -75.22 -69.39
C ALA A 139 22.93 -73.96 -69.25
N ILE A 140 22.06 -73.70 -70.22
CA ILE A 140 21.13 -72.57 -70.24
C ILE A 140 20.17 -72.61 -69.03
N ARG A 141 19.70 -73.79 -68.61
CA ARG A 141 18.86 -73.93 -67.40
C ARG A 141 19.64 -73.60 -66.12
N ASN A 142 20.89 -74.06 -66.01
CA ASN A 142 21.75 -73.77 -64.86
C ASN A 142 22.10 -72.29 -64.78
N GLU A 143 22.48 -71.67 -65.90
CA GLU A 143 22.72 -70.23 -65.97
C GLU A 143 21.46 -69.42 -65.62
N ASN A 144 20.30 -69.79 -66.17
CA ASN A 144 19.03 -69.12 -65.86
C ASN A 144 18.66 -69.22 -64.38
N TYR A 145 18.97 -70.35 -63.72
CA TYR A 145 18.83 -70.51 -62.27
C TYR A 145 19.80 -69.60 -61.49
N ILE A 146 21.08 -69.57 -61.87
CA ILE A 146 22.10 -68.72 -61.23
C ILE A 146 21.75 -67.23 -61.38
N LEU A 147 21.34 -66.79 -62.57
CA LEU A 147 20.91 -65.42 -62.83
C LEU A 147 19.65 -65.05 -62.03
N LYS A 148 18.66 -65.95 -61.92
CA LYS A 148 17.48 -65.74 -61.06
C LYS A 148 17.85 -65.66 -59.57
N SER A 149 18.81 -66.45 -59.11
CA SER A 149 19.31 -66.39 -57.73
C SER A 149 20.03 -65.07 -57.45
N LYS A 150 20.95 -64.67 -58.34
CA LYS A 150 21.67 -63.39 -58.27
C LYS A 150 20.74 -62.18 -58.31
N LEU A 151 19.70 -62.20 -59.17
CA LEU A 151 18.68 -61.15 -59.22
C LEU A 151 17.91 -61.04 -57.90
N ARG A 152 17.50 -62.16 -57.29
CA ARG A 152 16.84 -62.17 -55.98
C ARG A 152 17.77 -61.64 -54.88
N GLN A 153 19.05 -62.02 -54.90
CA GLN A 153 20.04 -61.51 -53.95
C GLN A 153 20.20 -59.98 -54.08
N GLN A 154 20.30 -59.45 -55.30
CA GLN A 154 20.38 -58.01 -55.54
C GLN A 154 19.09 -57.27 -55.13
N GLN A 155 17.92 -57.87 -55.35
CA GLN A 155 16.65 -57.34 -54.88
C GLN A 155 16.62 -57.22 -53.35
N VAL A 156 16.96 -58.29 -52.61
CA VAL A 156 17.04 -58.28 -51.14
C VAL A 156 18.04 -57.25 -50.64
N GLN A 157 19.26 -57.19 -51.21
CA GLN A 157 20.27 -56.19 -50.86
C GLN A 157 19.80 -54.75 -51.10
N SER A 158 19.04 -54.50 -52.17
CA SER A 158 18.46 -53.18 -52.43
C SER A 158 17.35 -52.81 -51.44
N GLU A 159 16.54 -53.79 -51.02
CA GLU A 159 15.49 -53.60 -50.00
C GLU A 159 16.10 -53.35 -48.61
N GLU A 160 17.16 -54.08 -48.27
CA GLU A 160 17.95 -53.88 -47.04
C GLU A 160 18.61 -52.50 -47.02
N ALA A 161 19.22 -52.06 -48.12
CA ALA A 161 19.79 -50.71 -48.24
C ALA A 161 18.72 -49.62 -48.05
N VAL A 162 17.53 -49.77 -48.63
CA VAL A 162 16.40 -48.84 -48.44
C VAL A 162 15.89 -48.86 -47.00
N LYS A 163 15.82 -50.03 -46.34
CA LYS A 163 15.46 -50.15 -44.92
C LYS A 163 16.48 -49.46 -44.01
N MET A 164 17.77 -49.65 -44.27
CA MET A 164 18.86 -48.99 -43.53
C MET A 164 18.81 -47.47 -43.69
N LEU A 165 18.61 -46.96 -44.92
CA LEU A 165 18.51 -45.53 -45.18
C LEU A 165 17.30 -44.90 -44.49
N LYS A 166 16.14 -45.58 -44.50
CA LYS A 166 14.95 -45.14 -43.75
C LYS A 166 15.19 -45.10 -42.25
N ARG A 167 15.78 -46.16 -41.68
CA ARG A 167 16.12 -46.23 -40.25
C ARG A 167 17.11 -45.12 -39.84
N GLN A 168 18.10 -44.82 -40.68
CA GLN A 168 19.02 -43.70 -40.42
C GLN A 168 18.27 -42.37 -40.42
N HIS A 169 17.44 -42.11 -41.44
CA HIS A 169 16.64 -40.89 -41.49
C HIS A 169 15.66 -40.76 -40.30
N GLU A 170 15.06 -41.85 -39.83
CA GLU A 170 14.22 -41.87 -38.62
C GLU A 170 15.01 -41.48 -37.36
N LEU A 171 16.26 -41.96 -37.22
CA LEU A 171 17.16 -41.57 -36.13
C LEU A 171 17.61 -40.11 -36.22
N ASP A 172 18.00 -39.65 -37.41
CA ASP A 172 18.41 -38.26 -37.65
C ASP A 172 17.25 -37.29 -37.34
N MET A 173 16.03 -37.64 -37.79
CA MET A 173 14.82 -36.86 -37.50
C MET A 173 14.42 -36.90 -36.02
N ALA A 174 14.72 -37.98 -35.29
CA ALA A 174 14.52 -38.04 -33.85
C ALA A 174 15.52 -37.13 -33.11
N HIS A 175 16.80 -37.17 -33.50
CA HIS A 175 17.85 -36.29 -32.95
C HIS A 175 17.54 -34.80 -33.20
N ILE A 176 17.09 -34.44 -34.41
CA ILE A 176 16.68 -33.07 -34.76
C ILE A 176 15.51 -32.60 -33.89
N ARG A 177 14.50 -33.47 -33.65
CA ARG A 177 13.38 -33.14 -32.74
C ARG A 177 13.84 -32.96 -31.30
N GLN A 178 14.75 -33.81 -30.82
CA GLN A 178 15.31 -33.72 -29.46
C GLN A 178 16.08 -32.41 -29.27
N GLU A 179 16.91 -32.03 -30.25
CA GLU A 179 17.65 -30.76 -30.22
C GLU A 179 16.74 -29.54 -30.25
N PHE A 180 15.69 -29.52 -31.09
CA PHE A 180 14.70 -28.43 -31.04
C PHE A 180 13.91 -28.40 -29.73
N SER A 181 13.61 -29.55 -29.12
CA SER A 181 12.98 -29.62 -27.80
C SER A 181 13.87 -28.99 -26.73
N ARG A 182 15.15 -29.39 -26.66
CA ARG A 182 16.15 -28.81 -25.74
C ARG A 182 16.32 -27.31 -25.94
N GLN A 183 16.43 -26.85 -27.18
CA GLN A 183 16.58 -25.43 -27.50
C GLN A 183 15.33 -24.62 -27.10
N THR A 184 14.13 -25.20 -27.23
CA THR A 184 12.88 -24.57 -26.78
C THR A 184 12.83 -24.47 -25.25
N GLU A 185 13.09 -25.58 -24.56
CA GLU A 185 13.17 -25.67 -23.10
C GLU A 185 14.18 -24.65 -22.53
N GLU A 186 15.39 -24.56 -23.10
CA GLU A 186 16.38 -23.56 -22.69
C GLU A 186 15.95 -22.11 -22.94
N ILE A 187 15.11 -21.83 -23.95
CA ILE A 187 14.57 -20.49 -24.20
C ILE A 187 13.47 -20.16 -23.18
N GLU A 188 12.55 -21.10 -22.92
CA GLU A 188 11.49 -20.96 -21.92
C GLU A 188 12.08 -20.77 -20.51
N ASP A 189 13.07 -21.58 -20.15
CA ASP A 189 13.77 -21.55 -18.86
C ASP A 189 14.58 -20.25 -18.69
N ARG A 190 15.20 -19.71 -19.76
CA ARG A 190 15.81 -18.37 -19.75
C ARG A 190 14.78 -17.25 -19.59
N ALA A 191 13.63 -17.33 -20.27
CA ALA A 191 12.55 -16.35 -20.14
C ALA A 191 11.89 -16.39 -18.75
N ALA A 192 11.70 -17.57 -18.17
CA ALA A 192 11.18 -17.77 -16.83
C ALA A 192 12.12 -17.16 -15.77
N LYS A 193 13.44 -17.38 -15.90
CA LYS A 193 14.46 -16.75 -15.04
C LYS A 193 14.44 -15.23 -15.13
N GLN A 194 14.36 -14.66 -16.34
CA GLN A 194 14.22 -13.22 -16.54
C GLN A 194 12.93 -12.65 -15.92
N MET A 195 11.78 -13.33 -16.08
CA MET A 195 10.53 -12.95 -15.41
C MET A 195 10.62 -13.03 -13.89
N GLY A 196 11.30 -14.05 -13.35
CA GLY A 196 11.53 -14.20 -11.91
C GLY A 196 12.34 -13.03 -11.34
N MET A 197 13.49 -12.74 -11.96
CA MET A 197 14.35 -11.61 -11.58
C MET A 197 13.61 -10.27 -11.64
N LEU A 198 12.79 -10.03 -12.68
CA LEU A 198 12.03 -8.78 -12.81
C LEU A 198 10.96 -8.64 -11.71
N ARG A 199 10.29 -9.74 -11.32
CA ARG A 199 9.33 -9.73 -10.19
C ARG A 199 10.05 -9.41 -8.88
N GLU A 200 11.18 -10.07 -8.61
CA GLU A 200 11.96 -9.82 -7.40
C GLU A 200 12.53 -8.39 -7.34
N GLN A 201 12.92 -7.81 -8.48
CA GLN A 201 13.31 -6.41 -8.58
C GLN A 201 12.14 -5.48 -8.25
N MET A 202 10.96 -5.69 -8.84
CA MET A 202 9.76 -4.88 -8.54
C MET A 202 9.31 -5.00 -7.08
N ASP A 203 9.30 -6.20 -6.50
CA ASP A 203 8.99 -6.40 -5.08
C ASP A 203 10.05 -5.77 -4.17
N THR A 204 11.31 -5.71 -4.59
CA THR A 204 12.38 -5.02 -3.84
C THR A 204 12.23 -3.50 -3.92
N GLN A 205 11.95 -2.94 -5.10
CA GLN A 205 11.63 -1.52 -5.27
C GLN A 205 10.42 -1.13 -4.39
N ARG A 206 9.32 -1.88 -4.48
CA ARG A 206 8.13 -1.68 -3.65
C ARG A 206 8.42 -1.74 -2.15
N ARG A 207 9.27 -2.67 -1.69
CA ARG A 207 9.69 -2.74 -0.28
C ARG A 207 10.49 -1.50 0.14
N VAL A 208 11.37 -0.99 -0.71
CA VAL A 208 12.14 0.24 -0.46
C VAL A 208 11.23 1.47 -0.48
N GLU A 209 10.29 1.59 -1.42
CA GLU A 209 9.29 2.67 -1.46
C GLU A 209 8.42 2.72 -0.20
N VAL A 210 7.97 1.56 0.29
CA VAL A 210 7.24 1.44 1.56
C VAL A 210 8.12 1.90 2.73
N HIS A 211 9.37 1.41 2.83
CA HIS A 211 10.29 1.80 3.90
C HIS A 211 10.59 3.30 3.89
N MET A 212 10.89 3.91 2.73
CA MET A 212 11.09 5.36 2.63
C MET A 212 9.83 6.14 3.03
N THR A 213 8.64 5.64 2.67
CA THR A 213 7.37 6.25 3.05
C THR A 213 7.10 6.14 4.55
N GLU A 214 7.50 5.04 5.19
CA GLU A 214 7.42 4.84 6.64
C GLU A 214 8.45 5.69 7.39
N GLU A 215 9.68 5.79 6.88
CA GLU A 215 10.74 6.66 7.41
C GLU A 215 10.33 8.14 7.35
N HIS A 216 9.81 8.62 6.22
CA HIS A 216 9.28 9.99 6.11
C HIS A 216 8.13 10.27 7.10
N LYS A 217 7.24 9.30 7.34
CA LYS A 217 6.18 9.42 8.36
C LYS A 217 6.75 9.45 9.78
N ASN A 218 7.71 8.58 10.09
CA ASN A 218 8.35 8.52 11.41
C ASN A 218 9.13 9.81 11.71
N ASN A 219 9.85 10.35 10.73
CA ASN A 219 10.54 11.64 10.86
C ASN A 219 9.54 12.79 11.08
N HIS A 220 8.41 12.79 10.35
CA HIS A 220 7.35 13.79 10.58
C HIS A 220 6.67 13.65 11.96
N ILE A 221 6.53 12.43 12.48
CA ILE A 221 6.05 12.18 13.85
C ILE A 221 7.05 12.75 14.86
N GLN A 222 8.35 12.48 14.71
CA GLN A 222 9.40 13.02 15.59
C GLN A 222 9.47 14.55 15.55
N ASP A 223 9.33 15.17 14.37
CA ASP A 223 9.23 16.64 14.25
C ASP A 223 8.00 17.17 15.00
N LEU A 224 6.85 16.51 14.87
CA LEU A 224 5.61 16.90 15.54
C LEU A 224 5.70 16.72 17.07
N GLU A 225 6.28 15.62 17.54
CA GLU A 225 6.59 15.37 18.95
C GLU A 225 7.52 16.44 19.51
N ALA A 226 8.65 16.73 18.83
CA ALA A 226 9.58 17.78 19.25
C ALA A 226 8.96 19.19 19.21
N ASN A 227 8.01 19.45 18.30
CA ASN A 227 7.24 20.68 18.26
C ASN A 227 6.24 20.77 19.43
N HIS A 228 5.56 19.67 19.78
CA HIS A 228 4.67 19.59 20.94
C HIS A 228 5.44 19.72 22.27
N GLU A 229 6.60 19.07 22.40
CA GLU A 229 7.50 19.18 23.55
C GLU A 229 7.93 20.64 23.76
N ARG A 230 8.36 21.34 22.70
CA ARG A 230 8.68 22.78 22.75
C ARG A 230 7.47 23.65 23.07
N ALA A 231 6.29 23.37 22.52
CA ALA A 231 5.07 24.11 22.83
C ALA A 231 4.65 23.93 24.30
N PHE A 232 4.73 22.71 24.82
CA PHE A 232 4.45 22.39 26.22
C PHE A 232 5.48 23.02 27.17
N ALA A 233 6.77 22.99 26.82
CA ALA A 233 7.82 23.67 27.57
C ALA A 233 7.60 25.20 27.61
N ASN A 234 7.24 25.82 26.49
CA ASN A 234 6.91 27.25 26.41
C ASN A 234 5.66 27.60 27.26
N MET A 235 4.61 26.78 27.18
CA MET A 235 3.39 26.96 27.99
C MET A 235 3.68 26.82 29.48
N LYS A 236 4.51 25.83 29.87
CA LYS A 236 4.98 25.62 31.24
C LYS A 236 5.85 26.77 31.73
N ALA A 237 6.73 27.32 30.89
CA ALA A 237 7.51 28.51 31.20
C ALA A 237 6.60 29.73 31.43
N TYR A 238 5.68 30.02 30.51
CA TYR A 238 4.71 31.12 30.63
C TYR A 238 3.89 31.07 31.94
N TYR A 239 3.36 29.90 32.31
CA TYR A 239 2.64 29.76 33.58
C TYR A 239 3.57 29.81 34.80
N ASN A 240 4.82 29.34 34.70
CA ASN A 240 5.81 29.49 35.75
C ASN A 240 6.20 30.97 35.95
N ASP A 241 6.39 31.72 34.87
CA ASP A 241 6.72 33.16 34.90
C ASP A 241 5.56 33.98 35.47
N ILE A 242 4.31 33.67 35.10
CA ILE A 242 3.12 34.24 35.75
C ILE A 242 3.05 33.86 37.23
N THR A 243 3.41 32.62 37.59
CA THR A 243 3.41 32.17 39.00
C THR A 243 4.49 32.88 39.82
N LEU A 244 5.70 33.01 39.28
CA LEU A 244 6.81 33.76 39.87
C LEU A 244 6.50 35.25 39.96
N GLY A 245 5.86 35.82 38.92
CA GLY A 245 5.34 37.19 38.91
C GLY A 245 4.32 37.39 40.03
N ASN A 246 3.29 36.55 40.11
CA ASN A 246 2.29 36.59 41.18
C ASN A 246 2.91 36.41 42.57
N VAL A 247 3.88 35.50 42.74
CA VAL A 247 4.63 35.31 43.99
C VAL A 247 5.46 36.54 44.34
N SER A 248 6.08 37.20 43.36
CA SER A 248 6.83 38.45 43.58
C SER A 248 5.91 39.61 43.97
N VAL A 249 4.74 39.73 43.34
CA VAL A 249 3.70 40.70 43.70
C VAL A 249 3.18 40.42 45.11
N ILE A 250 2.87 39.17 45.45
CA ILE A 250 2.48 38.75 46.82
C ILE A 250 3.60 39.08 47.83
N LYS A 251 4.88 38.91 47.47
CA LYS A 251 6.02 39.27 48.32
C LYS A 251 6.10 40.78 48.55
N THR A 252 6.05 41.59 47.49
CA THR A 252 6.06 43.06 47.62
C THR A 252 4.81 43.60 48.34
N LEU A 253 3.64 43.00 48.17
CA LEU A 253 2.44 43.36 48.92
C LEU A 253 2.56 43.00 50.40
N ARG A 254 3.19 41.87 50.75
CA ARG A 254 3.54 41.55 52.15
C ARG A 254 4.55 42.53 52.73
N GLU A 255 5.61 42.84 52.00
CA GLU A 255 6.63 43.82 52.40
C GLU A 255 6.01 45.21 52.61
N ASN A 256 5.13 45.66 51.71
CA ASN A 256 4.35 46.89 51.88
C ASN A 256 3.38 46.83 53.06
N ILE A 257 2.74 45.68 53.34
CA ILE A 257 1.87 45.50 54.52
C ILE A 257 2.68 45.58 55.81
N ASP A 258 3.87 44.97 55.87
CA ASP A 258 4.71 44.99 57.05
C ASP A 258 5.44 46.33 57.24
N GLU A 259 5.76 47.06 56.15
CA GLU A 259 6.19 48.46 56.25
C GLU A 259 5.03 49.36 56.72
N LEU A 260 3.83 49.23 56.14
CA LEU A 260 2.64 49.97 56.59
C LEU A 260 2.32 49.67 58.07
N ARG A 261 2.49 48.42 58.53
CA ARG A 261 2.40 48.07 59.96
C ARG A 261 3.48 48.77 60.80
N SER A 262 4.72 48.85 60.33
CA SER A 262 5.79 49.61 61.00
C SER A 262 5.49 51.11 61.05
N GLN A 263 4.95 51.68 59.97
CA GLN A 263 4.52 53.08 59.92
C GLN A 263 3.32 53.31 60.85
N LEU A 264 2.32 52.42 60.86
CA LEU A 264 1.13 52.52 61.71
C LEU A 264 1.49 52.38 63.19
N ALA A 265 2.37 51.45 63.57
CA ALA A 265 2.89 51.34 64.93
C ALA A 265 3.66 52.61 65.35
N ARG A 266 4.45 53.20 64.45
CA ARG A 266 5.18 54.48 64.69
C ARG A 266 4.22 55.67 64.81
N ILE A 267 3.14 55.69 64.04
CA ILE A 267 2.06 56.67 64.14
C ILE A 267 1.25 56.46 65.43
N GLN A 268 1.01 55.22 65.88
CA GLN A 268 0.39 54.95 67.19
C GLN A 268 1.28 55.42 68.34
N GLN A 269 2.60 55.20 68.27
CA GLN A 269 3.53 55.71 69.28
C GLN A 269 3.56 57.25 69.34
N LEU A 270 3.48 57.92 68.17
CA LEU A 270 3.30 59.37 68.09
C LEU A 270 1.93 59.82 68.63
N LEU A 271 0.86 59.07 68.31
CA LEU A 271 -0.50 59.35 68.79
C LEU A 271 -0.57 59.20 70.31
N GLU A 272 0.03 58.16 70.88
CA GLU A 272 0.12 57.94 72.34
C GLU A 272 0.91 59.07 73.03
N SER A 273 1.99 59.56 72.41
CA SER A 273 2.72 60.75 72.91
C SER A 273 1.83 62.01 72.89
N CYS A 274 1.20 62.32 71.75
CA CYS A 274 0.29 63.46 71.62
C CYS A 274 -0.96 63.34 72.51
N GLN A 275 -1.46 62.12 72.73
CA GLN A 275 -2.57 61.84 73.65
C GLN A 275 -2.13 62.02 75.10
N GLY A 276 -0.89 61.65 75.45
CA GLY A 276 -0.27 61.95 76.74
C GLY A 276 -0.15 63.46 76.99
N GLU A 277 0.34 64.22 76.00
CA GLU A 277 0.41 65.68 76.06
C GLU A 277 -0.97 66.34 76.15
N LEU A 278 -1.96 65.84 75.39
CA LEU A 278 -3.35 66.31 75.44
C LEU A 278 -4.01 66.02 76.79
N ASN A 279 -3.78 64.83 77.35
CA ASN A 279 -4.27 64.44 78.68
C ASN A 279 -3.62 65.32 79.76
N PHE A 280 -2.30 65.55 79.69
CA PHE A 280 -1.60 66.48 80.59
C PHE A 280 -2.17 67.90 80.51
N LYS A 281 -2.39 68.43 79.30
CA LYS A 281 -2.94 69.79 79.10
C LYS A 281 -4.41 69.91 79.51
N THR A 282 -5.20 68.85 79.39
CA THR A 282 -6.60 68.85 79.89
C THR A 282 -6.68 68.67 81.41
N GLU A 283 -5.76 67.93 82.04
CA GLU A 283 -5.62 67.95 83.50
C GLU A 283 -5.18 69.32 84.05
N GLU A 284 -4.26 70.00 83.35
CA GLU A 284 -3.80 71.35 83.70
C GLU A 284 -4.94 72.38 83.57
N LEU A 285 -5.68 72.36 82.45
CA LEU A 285 -6.86 73.21 82.24
C LEU A 285 -7.97 72.93 83.27
N THR A 286 -8.30 71.67 83.56
CA THR A 286 -9.37 71.34 84.53
C THR A 286 -9.01 71.68 85.98
N LYS A 287 -7.72 71.91 86.32
CA LYS A 287 -7.31 72.53 87.59
C LYS A 287 -7.60 74.04 87.56
N ILE A 288 -7.16 74.73 86.51
CA ILE A 288 -7.36 76.18 86.32
C ILE A 288 -8.85 76.55 86.27
N ASP A 289 -9.71 75.72 85.66
CA ASP A 289 -11.16 75.92 85.66
C ASP A 289 -11.80 75.73 87.04
N LYS A 290 -11.32 74.76 87.84
CA LYS A 290 -11.80 74.56 89.22
C LYS A 290 -11.41 75.73 90.12
N GLU A 291 -10.19 76.26 89.96
CA GLU A 291 -9.76 77.47 90.67
C GLU A 291 -10.56 78.71 90.23
N ASN A 292 -10.84 78.86 88.93
CA ASN A 292 -11.72 79.92 88.42
C ASN A 292 -13.15 79.80 88.97
N LEU A 293 -13.71 78.59 89.06
CA LEU A 293 -15.04 78.36 89.62
C LEU A 293 -15.09 78.75 91.10
N HIS A 294 -14.09 78.34 91.88
CA HIS A 294 -13.94 78.69 93.29
C HIS A 294 -13.82 80.21 93.49
N LEU A 295 -12.95 80.88 92.74
CA LEU A 295 -12.78 82.34 92.80
C LEU A 295 -14.09 83.09 92.42
N ARG A 296 -14.84 82.59 91.44
CA ARG A 296 -16.16 83.15 91.08
C ARG A 296 -17.22 82.94 92.17
N GLN A 297 -17.18 81.83 92.91
CA GLN A 297 -18.06 81.62 94.08
C GLN A 297 -17.70 82.54 95.25
N VAL A 298 -16.41 82.72 95.55
CA VAL A 298 -15.95 83.69 96.56
C VAL A 298 -16.36 85.12 96.20
N ALA A 299 -16.21 85.52 94.93
CA ALA A 299 -16.66 86.83 94.46
C ALA A 299 -18.17 87.03 94.64
N LYS A 300 -19.00 86.04 94.28
CA LYS A 300 -20.46 86.10 94.49
C LYS A 300 -20.87 86.24 95.95
N LEU A 301 -20.19 85.53 96.86
CA LEU A 301 -20.44 85.66 98.30
C LEU A 301 -20.07 87.07 98.78
N TYR A 302 -18.91 87.60 98.36
CA TYR A 302 -18.48 88.96 98.69
C TYR A 302 -19.44 90.05 98.16
N GLU A 303 -20.01 89.88 96.97
CA GLU A 303 -21.05 90.79 96.46
C GLU A 303 -22.35 90.70 97.25
N SER A 304 -22.77 89.50 97.68
CA SER A 304 -23.96 89.33 98.52
C SER A 304 -23.80 90.01 99.89
N GLU A 305 -22.69 89.78 100.59
CA GLU A 305 -22.28 90.47 101.83
C GLU A 305 -22.26 92.00 101.64
N LYS A 306 -21.60 92.48 100.58
CA LYS A 306 -21.51 93.91 100.25
C LYS A 306 -22.88 94.53 100.01
N SER A 307 -23.82 93.82 99.36
CA SER A 307 -25.19 94.29 99.14
C SER A 307 -26.01 94.33 100.44
N ALA A 308 -25.88 93.32 101.32
CA ALA A 308 -26.52 93.31 102.63
C ALA A 308 -25.98 94.42 103.54
N HIS A 309 -24.67 94.67 103.49
CA HIS A 309 -24.02 95.77 104.20
C HIS A 309 -24.44 97.15 103.64
N GLN A 310 -24.66 97.28 102.33
CA GLN A 310 -25.21 98.52 101.74
C GLN A 310 -26.67 98.74 102.13
N LEU A 311 -27.50 97.69 102.16
CA LEU A 311 -28.92 97.78 102.54
C LEU A 311 -29.09 98.13 104.02
N THR A 312 -28.33 97.48 104.92
CA THR A 312 -28.29 97.82 106.35
C THR A 312 -27.75 99.23 106.59
N LYS A 313 -26.69 99.65 105.89
CA LYS A 313 -26.17 101.03 105.93
C LYS A 313 -27.16 102.08 105.41
N HIS A 314 -27.95 101.76 104.38
CA HIS A 314 -29.02 102.63 103.90
C HIS A 314 -30.15 102.74 104.92
N ASN A 315 -30.60 101.63 105.50
CA ASN A 315 -31.66 101.60 106.50
C ASN A 315 -31.24 102.33 107.79
N ALA A 316 -30.00 102.14 108.27
CA ALA A 316 -29.45 102.86 109.41
C ALA A 316 -29.35 104.38 109.13
N LYS A 317 -28.94 104.77 107.91
CA LYS A 317 -28.93 106.20 107.51
C LYS A 317 -30.33 106.78 107.42
N LYS A 318 -31.33 105.99 107.02
CA LYS A 318 -32.75 106.39 106.94
C LYS A 318 -33.36 106.56 108.33
N THR A 319 -33.12 105.66 109.28
CA THR A 319 -33.57 105.82 110.67
C THR A 319 -32.82 106.96 111.36
N GLN A 320 -31.52 107.15 111.12
CA GLN A 320 -30.77 108.31 111.63
C GLN A 320 -31.32 109.65 111.08
N GLN A 321 -31.72 109.71 109.81
CA GLN A 321 -32.36 110.89 109.22
C GLN A 321 -33.81 111.11 109.72
N GLN A 322 -34.49 110.07 110.20
CA GLN A 322 -35.78 110.21 110.88
C GLN A 322 -35.57 110.70 112.33
N LEU A 323 -34.59 110.15 113.05
CA LEU A 323 -34.20 110.58 114.40
C LEU A 323 -33.81 112.06 114.42
N GLN A 324 -32.90 112.47 113.52
CA GLN A 324 -32.50 113.88 113.39
C GLN A 324 -33.69 114.80 113.08
N LYS A 325 -34.69 114.36 112.29
CA LYS A 325 -35.88 115.17 112.04
C LYS A 325 -36.78 115.30 113.27
N THR A 326 -36.88 114.27 114.11
CA THR A 326 -37.58 114.36 115.39
C THR A 326 -36.82 115.20 116.41
N GLU A 327 -35.50 115.10 116.47
CA GLU A 327 -34.62 115.93 117.31
C GLU A 327 -34.72 117.41 116.91
N THR A 328 -34.57 117.75 115.62
CA THR A 328 -34.70 119.15 115.17
C THR A 328 -36.09 119.74 115.42
N ASN A 329 -37.15 118.93 115.35
CA ASN A 329 -38.52 119.41 115.62
C ASN A 329 -38.77 119.60 117.13
N LEU A 330 -38.11 118.81 117.99
CA LEU A 330 -38.14 118.98 119.44
C LEU A 330 -37.32 120.22 119.85
N ASP A 331 -36.11 120.37 119.33
CA ASP A 331 -35.23 121.50 119.61
C ASP A 331 -35.80 122.83 119.11
N ILE A 332 -36.35 122.90 117.89
CA ILE A 332 -36.87 124.16 117.32
C ILE A 332 -38.09 124.70 118.09
N MET A 333 -38.89 123.82 118.72
CA MET A 333 -40.00 124.24 119.59
C MET A 333 -39.53 124.53 121.02
N THR A 334 -38.60 123.74 121.56
CA THR A 334 -38.10 123.90 122.94
C THR A 334 -37.21 125.14 123.08
N ALA A 335 -36.31 125.38 122.13
CA ALA A 335 -35.44 126.57 122.08
C ALA A 335 -36.19 127.89 121.78
N ARG A 336 -37.50 127.85 121.48
CA ARG A 336 -38.33 129.04 121.27
C ARG A 336 -39.12 129.48 122.51
N PHE A 337 -39.02 128.78 123.63
CA PHE A 337 -39.74 129.15 124.86
C PHE A 337 -38.84 129.79 125.93
N ASP A 338 -37.69 129.18 126.23
CA ASP A 338 -36.88 129.53 127.41
C ASP A 338 -35.91 130.72 127.24
N GLY A 339 -35.87 131.35 126.05
CA GLY A 339 -35.04 132.53 125.79
C GLY A 339 -35.79 133.87 125.82
N GLU A 340 -36.86 134.00 125.02
CA GLU A 340 -37.46 135.32 124.76
C GLU A 340 -38.46 135.78 125.84
N LEU A 341 -39.06 134.82 126.57
CA LEU A 341 -40.07 135.08 127.59
C LEU A 341 -39.54 135.91 128.77
N LEU A 342 -38.23 135.83 129.06
CA LEU A 342 -37.59 136.57 130.15
C LEU A 342 -37.21 138.01 129.75
N ARG A 343 -36.92 138.26 128.46
CA ARG A 343 -36.55 139.60 127.97
C ARG A 343 -37.77 140.49 127.70
N LYS A 344 -38.81 139.95 127.05
CA LYS A 344 -40.02 140.75 126.73
C LYS A 344 -40.86 141.11 127.96
N LYS A 345 -40.83 140.30 129.03
CA LYS A 345 -41.50 140.63 130.30
C LYS A 345 -40.95 141.88 131.00
N ASN A 346 -39.66 142.21 130.81
CA ASN A 346 -39.11 143.48 131.30
C ASN A 346 -39.50 144.65 130.39
N SER A 347 -39.50 144.46 129.06
CA SER A 347 -39.90 145.49 128.10
C SER A 347 -41.36 145.96 128.27
N LEU A 348 -42.23 145.08 128.75
CA LEU A 348 -43.65 145.37 129.01
C LEU A 348 -43.87 146.37 130.18
N ILE A 349 -42.83 146.64 130.99
CA ILE A 349 -42.95 147.47 132.20
C ILE A 349 -42.63 148.95 131.92
N ASP A 350 -41.77 149.25 130.94
CA ASP A 350 -41.35 150.64 130.62
C ASP A 350 -42.36 151.35 129.70
N GLU A 351 -42.85 150.68 128.64
CA GLU A 351 -43.79 151.31 127.68
C GLU A 351 -45.14 151.68 128.32
N LEU A 352 -45.63 150.85 129.26
CA LEU A 352 -46.86 151.12 130.01
C LEU A 352 -46.72 152.30 131.00
N GLN A 353 -45.51 152.63 131.44
CA GLN A 353 -45.25 153.86 132.20
C GLN A 353 -45.20 155.08 131.28
N TYR A 354 -44.60 154.96 130.09
CA TYR A 354 -44.46 156.07 129.15
C TYR A 354 -45.82 156.54 128.57
N GLU A 355 -46.69 155.63 128.15
CA GLU A 355 -47.97 156.01 127.51
C GLU A 355 -48.94 156.73 128.47
N VAL A 356 -48.98 156.35 129.74
CA VAL A 356 -49.83 157.07 130.72
C VAL A 356 -49.19 158.39 131.15
N MET A 357 -47.86 158.52 131.09
CA MET A 357 -47.21 159.83 131.18
C MET A 357 -47.57 160.72 129.96
N ARG A 358 -47.76 160.14 128.76
CA ARG A 358 -48.26 160.87 127.57
C ARG A 358 -49.73 161.29 127.71
N MET A 359 -50.61 160.39 128.17
CA MET A 359 -52.02 160.72 128.47
C MET A 359 -52.14 161.80 129.54
N GLY A 360 -51.33 161.73 130.61
CA GLY A 360 -51.26 162.75 131.66
C GLY A 360 -50.81 164.11 131.13
N LYS A 361 -49.90 164.15 130.14
CA LYS A 361 -49.48 165.40 129.50
C LYS A 361 -50.57 165.99 128.60
N ALA A 362 -51.21 165.18 127.76
CA ALA A 362 -52.29 165.62 126.87
C ALA A 362 -53.48 166.22 127.64
N TYR A 363 -53.81 165.66 128.80
CA TYR A 363 -54.84 166.17 129.71
C TYR A 363 -54.51 167.60 130.22
N ASN A 364 -53.25 167.86 130.58
CA ASN A 364 -52.78 169.19 131.00
C ASN A 364 -52.67 170.19 129.82
N GLU A 365 -52.36 169.72 128.61
CA GLU A 365 -52.30 170.56 127.40
C GLU A 365 -53.68 170.97 126.89
N LEU A 366 -54.67 170.08 127.03
CA LEU A 366 -56.09 170.41 126.80
C LEU A 366 -56.58 171.42 127.84
N TRP A 367 -56.27 171.21 129.13
CA TRP A 367 -56.58 172.17 130.19
C TRP A 367 -56.00 173.56 129.89
N SER A 368 -54.71 173.62 129.60
CA SER A 368 -54.00 174.84 129.24
C SER A 368 -54.59 175.53 128.01
N THR A 369 -55.25 174.81 127.11
CA THR A 369 -55.81 175.35 125.86
C THR A 369 -57.26 175.82 126.01
N CYS A 370 -58.07 175.17 126.84
CA CYS A 370 -59.35 175.72 127.30
C CYS A 370 -59.11 177.02 128.09
N GLN A 371 -58.12 176.99 129.00
CA GLN A 371 -57.68 178.17 129.73
C GLN A 371 -57.20 179.26 128.75
N ARG A 372 -56.39 178.94 127.73
CA ARG A 372 -55.94 179.89 126.68
C ARG A 372 -57.03 180.45 125.76
N LYS A 373 -58.29 179.98 125.82
CA LYS A 373 -59.43 180.62 125.13
C LYS A 373 -60.38 181.37 126.07
N LEU A 374 -60.23 181.24 127.38
CA LEU A 374 -60.78 182.19 128.36
C LEU A 374 -59.79 183.32 128.69
N VAL A 375 -58.52 183.18 128.30
CA VAL A 375 -57.55 184.28 128.18
C VAL A 375 -58.04 185.41 127.27
N ASP A 376 -58.95 185.11 126.35
CA ASP A 376 -59.51 186.06 125.38
C ASP A 376 -60.76 186.81 125.93
N GLU A 377 -61.20 186.49 127.16
CA GLU A 377 -61.76 187.52 128.05
C GLU A 377 -60.59 188.22 128.77
N MET A 378 -60.56 189.54 128.94
CA MET A 378 -61.69 190.48 128.93
C MET A 378 -61.26 191.88 128.46
N ASN A 379 -60.82 192.76 129.37
CA ASN A 379 -60.32 194.12 129.09
C ASN A 379 -59.06 194.16 128.21
N SER A 380 -58.42 193.01 127.98
CA SER A 380 -57.11 192.66 128.55
C SER A 380 -57.24 191.40 129.45
N PRO A 381 -56.14 190.70 129.78
CA PRO A 381 -56.15 189.35 130.38
C PRO A 381 -56.53 189.34 131.90
N VAL A 382 -56.97 188.25 132.59
CA VAL A 382 -57.06 186.82 132.21
C VAL A 382 -57.77 185.87 133.22
N ASN A 383 -58.43 184.80 132.72
CA ASN A 383 -58.77 183.48 133.33
C ASN A 383 -59.73 183.29 134.55
N LEU A 384 -60.46 182.16 134.49
CA LEU A 384 -61.15 181.50 135.61
C LEU A 384 -60.23 180.52 136.39
N GLY A 385 -60.53 180.29 137.67
CA GLY A 385 -59.81 179.37 138.56
C GLY A 385 -60.50 178.02 138.76
N ILE A 386 -60.12 177.02 137.96
CA ILE A 386 -60.47 175.59 138.15
C ILE A 386 -59.17 174.77 138.09
N MET A 387 -59.10 173.63 138.79
CA MET A 387 -57.94 172.73 138.78
C MET A 387 -58.32 171.26 138.54
N PRO A 388 -57.50 170.48 137.80
CA PRO A 388 -57.68 169.04 137.60
C PRO A 388 -57.02 168.17 138.68
N VAL A 389 -57.40 166.89 138.73
CA VAL A 389 -56.93 165.87 139.71
C VAL A 389 -56.16 164.75 138.99
N GLN A 390 -55.16 164.15 139.65
CA GLN A 390 -54.20 163.23 139.03
C GLN A 390 -54.46 161.73 139.30
N VAL A 391 -53.86 160.87 138.47
CA VAL A 391 -54.00 159.40 138.47
C VAL A 391 -52.64 158.73 138.75
N ASN A 392 -52.65 157.54 139.34
CA ASN A 392 -51.47 156.76 139.74
C ASN A 392 -51.51 155.33 139.13
N LEU A 393 -50.36 154.66 138.97
CA LEU A 393 -50.24 153.35 138.28
C LEU A 393 -49.34 152.33 139.02
N ASN A 394 -49.82 151.08 139.10
CA ASN A 394 -49.14 149.84 138.63
C ASN A 394 -49.77 148.57 139.26
N LEU A 395 -50.23 147.61 138.44
CA LEU A 395 -50.72 146.27 138.84
C LEU A 395 -50.38 145.24 137.72
N VAL A 396 -49.66 144.13 137.99
CA VAL A 396 -50.05 142.81 138.56
C VAL A 396 -50.78 141.85 137.58
N SER A 397 -50.32 140.58 137.43
CA SER A 397 -51.16 139.36 137.30
C SER A 397 -50.40 138.02 137.04
N PRO A 398 -51.03 136.82 137.22
CA PRO A 398 -50.32 135.53 137.45
C PRO A 398 -50.75 134.31 136.58
N PHE A 399 -49.81 133.46 136.14
CA PHE A 399 -50.12 132.13 135.54
C PHE A 399 -48.99 131.09 135.73
N ASN A 400 -49.34 129.86 136.15
CA ASN A 400 -48.45 128.68 136.20
C ASN A 400 -49.26 127.34 136.31
N PRO A 401 -49.45 126.57 135.20
CA PRO A 401 -49.97 125.19 135.21
C PRO A 401 -48.90 124.14 134.80
N ALA A 402 -48.86 122.85 135.19
CA ALA A 402 -49.76 121.88 135.85
C ALA A 402 -50.36 120.76 134.96
N THR A 403 -49.63 119.64 134.88
CA THR A 403 -50.03 118.21 134.83
C THR A 403 -51.28 117.73 134.06
N ALA A 404 -51.09 116.77 133.12
CA ALA A 404 -52.16 115.85 132.67
C ALA A 404 -51.65 114.47 132.18
N ILE A 405 -52.02 113.40 132.91
CA ILE A 405 -52.28 112.00 132.48
C ILE A 405 -51.11 111.18 131.85
N GLY A 406 -50.88 109.90 132.17
CA GLY A 406 -51.50 109.04 133.21
C GLY A 406 -51.69 107.56 132.80
N THR A 407 -50.74 106.70 133.19
CA THR A 407 -50.85 105.26 133.58
C THR A 407 -52.03 104.38 133.09
N GLU A 408 -51.72 103.21 132.52
CA GLU A 408 -52.43 101.91 132.67
C GLU A 408 -51.52 100.80 132.04
N MET A 409 -51.96 99.54 131.94
CA MET A 409 -51.58 98.48 132.90
C MET A 409 -51.81 97.06 132.37
N ARG A 410 -51.36 96.08 133.18
CA ARG A 410 -51.81 94.66 133.33
C ARG A 410 -52.04 93.74 132.11
N ARG A 411 -51.75 92.46 132.38
CA ARG A 411 -52.38 91.19 131.93
C ARG A 411 -53.64 91.36 131.05
N GLU A 412 -53.82 90.63 129.95
CA GLU A 412 -54.06 89.16 129.85
C GLU A 412 -53.55 88.62 128.48
N LYS A 413 -53.32 87.33 128.18
CA LYS A 413 -53.99 86.03 128.37
C LYS A 413 -55.11 85.73 127.34
N ASP A 414 -55.10 84.47 126.87
CA ASP A 414 -56.06 83.79 125.98
C ASP A 414 -56.10 84.19 124.48
N LYS A 415 -56.23 83.14 123.63
CA LYS A 415 -57.14 82.94 122.46
C LYS A 415 -57.56 84.15 121.59
N SER A 416 -57.77 84.06 120.28
CA SER A 416 -57.62 83.04 119.21
C SER A 416 -58.38 83.58 117.98
N LEU A 417 -58.06 83.16 116.74
CA LEU A 417 -58.85 83.47 115.52
C LEU A 417 -58.77 84.98 115.13
N THR A 418 -58.99 85.46 113.89
CA THR A 418 -59.25 84.83 112.57
C THR A 418 -58.94 85.85 111.44
N GLU A 419 -58.65 85.36 110.22
CA GLU A 419 -58.93 86.03 108.91
C GLU A 419 -58.25 87.39 108.61
N ASN A 420 -58.18 87.92 107.38
CA ASN A 420 -58.15 87.40 106.00
C ASN A 420 -57.31 88.46 105.18
N VAL A 421 -56.81 88.25 103.96
CA VAL A 421 -57.54 88.01 102.70
C VAL A 421 -56.54 87.52 101.62
N LEU A 422 -56.83 86.32 101.07
CA LEU A 422 -56.59 85.79 99.71
C LEU A 422 -55.17 85.87 99.04
N GLY A 423 -54.76 84.88 98.23
CA GLY A 423 -55.55 83.76 97.68
C GLY A 423 -54.74 82.50 97.34
N GLU A 424 -55.46 81.37 97.34
CA GLU A 424 -55.04 80.03 96.87
C GLU A 424 -55.43 79.87 95.36
N PRO A 425 -55.13 78.77 94.62
CA PRO A 425 -55.61 77.42 94.95
C PRO A 425 -54.68 76.24 94.58
N LYS A 426 -55.07 75.05 95.07
CA LYS A 426 -54.66 73.72 94.57
C LYS A 426 -55.60 73.29 93.43
N ASN A 427 -55.13 72.51 92.44
CA ASN A 427 -55.61 71.13 92.19
C ASN A 427 -55.00 70.46 90.95
N ASN A 428 -55.12 69.12 90.92
CA ASN A 428 -54.86 68.21 89.78
C ASN A 428 -53.39 68.15 89.30
N GLY A 429 -52.91 67.08 88.66
CA GLY A 429 -53.58 65.81 88.31
C GLY A 429 -53.31 65.44 86.85
N LEU A 430 -53.26 64.13 86.56
CA LEU A 430 -52.80 63.49 85.31
C LEU A 430 -51.26 63.47 85.16
N LYS A 431 -50.52 62.38 84.84
CA LYS A 431 -50.76 61.04 84.21
C LYS A 431 -50.25 60.99 82.76
N MET A 432 -49.68 59.84 82.40
CA MET A 432 -49.02 59.48 81.12
C MET A 432 -47.60 60.07 80.96
N GLY A 433 -46.68 59.45 80.22
CA GLY A 433 -46.82 58.21 79.43
C GLY A 433 -45.73 57.17 79.72
N HIS A 434 -46.07 55.89 79.53
CA HIS A 434 -45.08 54.83 79.33
C HIS A 434 -44.28 55.09 78.04
N GLY A 435 -43.04 54.59 77.95
CA GLY A 435 -42.44 54.29 76.66
C GLY A 435 -43.16 53.08 76.03
N PRO A 436 -43.78 53.20 74.84
CA PRO A 436 -44.49 52.11 74.18
C PRO A 436 -43.56 51.26 73.32
N ALA A 437 -44.00 50.05 72.99
CA ALA A 437 -43.38 49.20 71.97
C ALA A 437 -43.94 49.49 70.56
N GLY A 438 -43.17 49.13 69.54
CA GLY A 438 -43.45 49.32 68.10
C GLY A 438 -42.11 49.32 67.35
N LEU A 439 -41.65 48.29 66.64
CA LEU A 439 -42.29 47.18 65.92
C LEU A 439 -42.93 47.60 64.58
N ALA A 440 -42.44 46.98 63.49
CA ALA A 440 -42.95 46.93 62.10
C ALA A 440 -42.90 48.19 61.20
N SER A 441 -41.93 48.21 60.27
CA SER A 441 -42.12 48.24 58.79
C SER A 441 -40.73 48.09 58.13
N VAL A 442 -40.36 47.01 57.43
CA VAL A 442 -40.88 46.45 56.16
C VAL A 442 -40.64 47.41 54.98
N ALA A 443 -39.62 47.04 54.17
CA ALA A 443 -39.63 46.75 52.70
C ALA A 443 -40.56 47.58 51.76
N PRO A 444 -40.20 47.84 50.48
CA PRO A 444 -39.72 46.80 49.55
C PRO A 444 -38.70 47.18 48.43
N PHE A 445 -38.29 46.13 47.70
CA PHE A 445 -37.47 46.07 46.47
C PHE A 445 -35.96 46.29 46.63
#